data_AF-A0A9P1CXU7-F1
#
_entry.id   AF-A0A9P1CXU7-F1
#
_cell.length_a   1.000
_cell.length_b   1.000
_cell.length_c   1.000
_cell.angle_alpha   90.00
_cell.angle_beta   90.00
_cell.angle_gamma   90.00
#
_symmetry.space_group_name_H-M   'P 1'
#
loop_
_entity.id
_entity.type
_entity.pdbx_description
1 polymer ?
#
loop_
_entity_poly.entity_id
_entity_poly.type
_entity_poly.pdbx_seq_one_letter_code
_entity_poly.pdbx_strand_id
1 'polypeptide(L)'
;YNSCVIAFGATGCGKSHTIFGTNQDRGLLPRISETIFHNWNMEAGQQMLVKVSYLELYNEKARDLLKPEDPDNGKAASLEVREHPKAGIFVEGLTRSVASNAEEVLRLVDFGHKIRVVGSTNMNAHSSRSHAIVTLHLE
;
A
#
# COMPACT_ATOMS: atom_id res chain seq x y z
N TYR A 1 18.70 3.17 2.60
CA TYR A 1 18.66 2.12 1.56
C TYR A 1 17.22 1.86 1.17
N ASN A 2 16.95 1.55 -0.09
CA ASN A 2 15.62 1.13 -0.54
C ASN A 2 15.47 -0.38 -0.35
N SER A 3 14.34 -0.81 0.22
CA SER A 3 14.06 -2.22 0.52
C SER A 3 12.74 -2.64 -0.12
N CYS A 4 12.69 -3.83 -0.73
CA CYS A 4 11.50 -4.38 -1.35
C CYS A 4 11.30 -5.83 -0.90
N VAL A 5 10.08 -6.15 -0.48
CA VAL A 5 9.66 -7.51 -0.12
C VAL A 5 8.50 -7.90 -1.02
N ILE A 6 8.60 -9.06 -1.66
CA ILE A 6 7.59 -9.57 -2.58
C ILE A 6 7.14 -10.94 -2.10
N ALA A 7 5.83 -11.11 -1.91
CA ALA A 7 5.23 -12.44 -1.73
C ALA A 7 4.78 -13.00 -3.08
N PHE A 8 5.35 -14.14 -3.47
CA PHE A 8 5.09 -14.80 -4.75
C PHE A 8 4.64 -16.25 -4.55
N GLY A 9 3.77 -16.73 -5.44
CA GLY A 9 3.24 -18.09 -5.39
C GLY A 9 1.80 -18.19 -5.90
N ALA A 10 1.27 -19.42 -5.97
CA ALA A 10 -0.07 -19.71 -6.49
C ALA A 10 -1.20 -19.04 -5.68
N THR A 11 -2.39 -18.89 -6.27
CA THR A 11 -3.57 -18.42 -5.53
C THR A 11 -3.87 -19.36 -4.37
N GLY A 12 -4.13 -18.81 -3.18
CA GLY A 12 -4.37 -19.60 -1.97
C GLY A 12 -3.12 -20.06 -1.21
N CYS A 13 -1.89 -19.83 -1.72
CA CYS A 13 -0.66 -20.26 -1.03
C CYS A 13 -0.23 -19.39 0.17
N GLY A 14 -1.07 -18.45 0.61
CA GLY A 14 -0.79 -17.61 1.78
C GLY A 14 -0.08 -16.28 1.54
N LYS A 15 0.14 -15.81 0.30
CA LYS A 15 0.82 -14.51 0.02
C LYS A 15 0.29 -13.34 0.85
N SER A 16 -1.02 -13.11 0.81
CA SER A 16 -1.66 -12.02 1.56
C SER A 16 -1.58 -12.24 3.06
N HIS A 17 -1.64 -13.50 3.52
CA HIS A 17 -1.47 -13.84 4.93
C HIS A 17 -0.05 -13.56 5.41
N THR A 18 0.97 -13.84 4.61
CA THR A 18 2.36 -13.52 4.94
C THR A 18 2.61 -12.02 5.00
N ILE A 19 2.09 -11.24 4.04
CA ILE A 19 2.33 -9.78 4.00
C ILE A 19 1.47 -9.04 5.01
N PHE A 20 0.17 -9.26 5.02
CA PHE A 20 -0.78 -8.51 5.85
C PHE A 20 -1.15 -9.27 7.12
N GLY A 21 -1.43 -10.56 6.99
CA GLY A 21 -1.91 -11.41 8.08
C GLY A 21 -3.35 -11.11 8.47
N THR A 22 -3.67 -11.44 9.71
CA THR A 22 -4.96 -11.23 10.38
C THR A 22 -4.74 -10.47 11.69
N ASN A 23 -5.82 -10.15 12.39
CA ASN A 23 -5.72 -9.52 13.72
C ASN A 23 -5.11 -10.46 14.77
N GLN A 24 -5.34 -11.77 14.64
CA GLN A 24 -4.81 -12.80 15.53
C GLN A 24 -3.39 -13.25 15.14
N ASP A 25 -3.09 -13.28 13.84
CA ASP A 25 -1.78 -13.65 13.32
C ASP A 25 -1.26 -12.59 12.34
N ARG A 26 -0.45 -11.68 12.86
CA ARG A 26 0.01 -10.49 12.13
C ARG A 26 1.08 -10.85 11.11
N GLY A 27 0.95 -10.33 9.89
CA GLY A 27 1.91 -10.52 8.80
C GLY A 27 3.16 -9.63 8.92
N LEU A 28 3.95 -9.59 7.84
CA LEU A 28 5.20 -8.81 7.77
C LEU A 28 4.96 -7.30 7.84
N LEU A 29 4.01 -6.76 7.09
CA LEU A 29 3.74 -5.32 7.02
C LEU A 29 3.40 -4.70 8.40
N PRO A 30 2.49 -5.26 9.21
CA PRO A 30 2.26 -4.76 10.57
C PRO A 30 3.50 -4.85 11.45
N ARG A 31 4.26 -5.93 11.39
CA ARG A 31 5.48 -6.12 12.21
C ARG A 31 6.56 -5.12 11.82
N ILE A 32 6.80 -4.94 10.52
CA ILE A 32 7.76 -3.96 9.99
C ILE A 32 7.36 -2.55 10.42
N SER A 33 6.07 -2.20 10.33
CA SER A 33 5.58 -0.88 10.73
C SER A 33 5.83 -0.63 12.21
N GLU A 34 5.53 -1.59 13.08
CA GLU A 34 5.81 -1.49 14.53
C GLU A 34 7.30 -1.34 14.81
N THR A 35 8.16 -2.14 14.18
CA THR A 35 9.60 -2.06 14.36
C THR A 35 10.17 -0.70 13.92
N ILE A 36 9.70 -0.15 12.78
CA ILE A 36 10.14 1.17 12.29
C ILE A 36 9.84 2.25 13.33
N PHE A 37 8.60 2.34 13.80
CA PHE A 37 8.21 3.37 14.78
C PHE A 37 8.82 3.12 16.17
N HIS A 38 8.99 1.86 16.59
CA HIS A 38 9.61 1.53 17.87
C HIS A 38 11.07 1.97 17.90
N ASN A 39 11.87 1.56 16.91
CA ASN A 39 13.29 1.90 16.83
C ASN A 39 13.48 3.41 16.71
N TRP A 40 12.62 4.09 15.96
CA TRP A 40 12.68 5.54 15.82
C TRP A 40 12.45 6.28 17.14
N ASN A 41 11.43 5.88 17.90
CA ASN A 41 11.13 6.52 19.18
C ASN A 41 12.25 6.34 20.21
N MET A 42 13.15 5.36 20.01
CA MET A 42 14.33 5.16 20.84
C MET A 42 15.52 6.03 20.42
N GLU A 43 15.59 6.48 19.16
CA GLU A 43 16.61 7.38 18.67
C GLU A 43 16.25 8.84 18.99
N ALA A 44 16.73 9.32 20.14
CA ALA A 44 16.48 10.69 20.58
C ALA A 44 17.04 11.72 19.58
N GLY A 45 16.15 12.54 19.00
CA GLY A 45 16.54 13.81 18.35
C GLY A 45 16.30 13.91 16.83
N GLN A 46 15.75 12.89 16.17
CA GLN A 46 15.35 13.00 14.76
C GLN A 46 13.82 13.03 14.61
N GLN A 47 13.33 13.89 13.72
CA GLN A 47 11.93 13.88 13.27
C GLN A 47 11.85 13.00 12.00
N MET A 48 11.06 11.91 12.04
CA MET A 48 10.78 11.08 10.86
C MET A 48 9.39 11.38 10.36
N LEU A 49 9.29 11.55 9.06
CA LEU A 49 8.03 11.65 8.36
C LEU A 49 7.79 10.35 7.59
N VAL A 50 6.85 9.55 8.07
CA VAL A 50 6.40 8.35 7.36
C VAL A 50 5.20 8.71 6.49
N LYS A 51 5.30 8.45 5.19
CA LYS A 51 4.15 8.51 4.27
C LYS A 51 3.87 7.11 3.73
N VAL A 52 2.59 6.80 3.56
CA VAL A 52 2.11 5.53 3.01
C VAL A 52 1.46 5.79 1.66
N SER A 53 1.83 4.99 0.66
CA SER A 53 1.08 4.88 -0.59
C SER A 53 0.60 3.44 -0.78
N TYR A 54 -0.59 3.26 -1.32
CA TYR A 54 -1.15 1.94 -1.60
C TYR A 54 -1.69 1.91 -3.03
N LEU A 55 -1.03 1.12 -3.88
CA LEU A 55 -1.30 0.99 -5.30
C LEU A 55 -1.85 -0.40 -5.63
N GLU A 56 -2.88 -0.46 -6.45
CA GLU A 56 -3.29 -1.67 -7.15
C GLU A 56 -2.88 -1.59 -8.62
N LEU A 57 -2.28 -2.67 -9.14
CA LEU A 57 -2.05 -2.88 -10.57
C LEU A 57 -2.93 -4.02 -11.05
N TYR A 58 -3.82 -3.72 -11.99
CA TYR A 58 -4.71 -4.68 -12.62
C TYR A 58 -4.87 -4.39 -14.11
N ASN A 59 -4.57 -5.37 -14.95
CA ASN A 59 -4.69 -5.25 -16.41
C ASN A 59 -3.99 -3.98 -16.97
N GLU A 60 -2.72 -3.78 -16.58
CA GLU A 60 -1.90 -2.60 -16.93
C GLU A 60 -2.47 -1.25 -16.47
N LYS A 61 -3.47 -1.24 -15.58
CA LYS A 61 -4.03 -0.02 -14.98
C LYS A 61 -3.58 0.10 -13.53
N ALA A 62 -3.01 1.26 -13.22
CA ALA A 62 -2.61 1.66 -11.88
C ALA A 62 -3.77 2.38 -11.19
N ARG A 63 -4.14 1.95 -9.99
CA ARG A 63 -5.23 2.53 -9.21
C ARG A 63 -4.75 2.88 -7.81
N ASP A 64 -5.07 4.09 -7.39
CA ASP A 64 -4.85 4.53 -6.01
C ASP A 64 -5.86 3.87 -5.07
N LEU A 65 -5.38 3.14 -4.06
CA LEU A 65 -6.20 2.55 -3.02
C LEU A 65 -6.35 3.44 -1.78
N LEU A 66 -5.68 4.59 -1.70
CA LEU A 66 -5.85 5.56 -0.62
C LEU A 66 -6.75 6.75 -1.01
N LYS A 67 -7.26 6.76 -2.23
CA LYS A 67 -8.20 7.77 -2.71
C LYS A 67 -9.62 7.19 -2.81
N PRO A 68 -10.63 7.81 -2.18
CA PRO A 68 -12.02 7.40 -2.38
C PRO A 68 -12.42 7.55 -3.85
N GLU A 69 -13.30 6.68 -4.35
CA GLU A 69 -13.86 6.84 -5.69
C GLU A 69 -14.63 8.16 -5.77
N ASP A 70 -14.41 8.90 -6.85
CA ASP A 70 -15.16 10.12 -7.14
C ASP A 70 -16.60 9.72 -7.52
N PRO A 71 -17.62 10.11 -6.74
CA PRO A 71 -19.01 9.74 -6.98
C PRO A 71 -19.51 10.21 -8.35
N ASP A 72 -18.99 11.34 -8.85
CA ASP A 72 -19.49 11.98 -10.07
C ASP A 72 -18.88 11.39 -11.35
N ASN A 73 -17.78 10.63 -11.24
CA ASN A 73 -17.07 10.09 -12.41
C ASN A 73 -17.06 8.56 -12.50
N GLY A 74 -17.58 7.82 -11.50
CA GLY A 74 -17.90 6.38 -11.55
C GLY A 74 -16.77 5.41 -11.95
N LYS A 75 -15.59 5.92 -12.26
CA LYS A 75 -14.39 5.21 -12.68
C LYS A 75 -13.24 5.77 -11.87
N ALA A 76 -12.62 4.91 -11.07
CA ALA A 76 -11.30 5.21 -10.52
C ALA A 76 -10.35 5.52 -11.70
N ALA A 77 -9.86 6.76 -11.77
CA ALA A 77 -8.94 7.17 -12.82
C ALA A 77 -7.69 6.29 -12.75
N SER A 78 -7.33 5.69 -13.89
CA SER A 78 -6.05 4.97 -14.00
C SER A 78 -4.94 6.01 -13.88
N LEU A 79 -4.02 5.80 -12.96
CA LEU A 79 -2.82 6.61 -12.81
C LEU A 79 -1.80 6.24 -13.89
N GLU A 80 -0.92 7.19 -14.23
CA GLU A 80 0.16 6.97 -15.18
C GLU A 80 1.48 6.67 -14.46
N VAL A 81 2.24 5.72 -15.00
CA VAL A 81 3.61 5.43 -14.58
C VAL A 81 4.57 6.33 -15.37
N ARG A 82 5.42 7.06 -14.68
CA ARG A 82 6.40 8.00 -15.26
C ARG A 82 7.81 7.73 -14.71
N GLU A 83 8.81 8.27 -15.38
CA GLU A 83 10.22 8.16 -15.00
C GLU A 83 10.79 9.54 -14.69
N HIS A 84 11.44 9.69 -13.53
CA HIS A 84 12.16 10.89 -13.14
C HIS A 84 13.68 10.64 -13.17
N PRO A 85 14.50 11.51 -13.79
CA PRO A 85 15.94 11.28 -14.00
C PRO A 85 16.76 10.96 -12.73
N LYS A 86 16.29 11.43 -11.56
CA LYS A 86 16.96 11.17 -10.26
C LYS A 86 16.20 10.22 -9.33
N ALA A 87 14.87 10.18 -9.45
CA ALA A 87 14.03 9.45 -8.51
C ALA A 87 13.58 8.08 -9.05
N GLY A 88 13.85 7.82 -10.34
CA GLY A 88 13.44 6.61 -11.02
C GLY A 88 11.95 6.59 -11.35
N ILE A 89 11.39 5.39 -11.44
CA ILE A 89 10.00 5.14 -11.80
C ILE A 89 9.08 5.57 -10.65
N PHE A 90 8.03 6.31 -10.96
CA PHE A 90 7.00 6.71 -10.01
C PHE A 90 5.61 6.71 -10.67
N VAL A 91 4.56 6.69 -9.85
CA VAL A 91 3.17 6.81 -10.32
C VAL A 91 2.71 8.23 -10.07
N GLU A 92 2.40 8.96 -11.14
CA GLU A 92 1.95 10.34 -11.06
C GLU A 92 0.55 10.41 -10.43
N GLY A 93 0.37 11.31 -9.46
CA GLY A 93 -0.89 11.48 -8.76
C GLY A 93 -1.21 10.42 -7.69
N LEU A 94 -0.31 9.46 -7.43
CA LEU A 94 -0.47 8.48 -6.35
C LEU A 94 -0.42 9.16 -4.98
N THR A 95 -1.47 8.97 -4.20
CA THR A 95 -1.62 9.54 -2.86
C THR A 95 -0.52 9.03 -1.92
N ARG A 96 0.05 9.96 -1.15
CA ARG A 96 1.01 9.69 -0.06
C ARG A 96 0.45 10.25 1.23
N SER A 97 -0.19 9.41 2.02
CA SER A 97 -0.82 9.80 3.28
C SER A 97 0.18 9.72 4.43
N VAL A 98 0.28 10.77 5.23
CA VAL A 98 1.14 10.78 6.42
C VAL A 98 0.61 9.80 7.46
N ALA A 99 1.52 9.07 8.12
CA ALA A 99 1.22 8.22 9.25
C ALA A 99 2.16 8.55 10.42
N SER A 100 1.58 8.84 11.58
CA SER A 100 2.28 9.29 12.79
C SER A 100 2.71 8.12 13.69
N ASN A 101 2.16 6.93 13.45
CA ASN A 101 2.44 5.72 14.20
C ASN A 101 2.07 4.47 13.37
N ALA A 102 2.44 3.29 13.87
CA ALA A 102 2.17 2.03 13.20
C ALA A 102 0.66 1.76 13.04
N GLU A 103 -0.18 2.23 13.97
CA GLU A 103 -1.63 2.04 13.89
C GLU A 103 -2.24 2.82 12.72
N GLU A 104 -1.79 4.06 12.48
CA GLU A 104 -2.21 4.85 11.33
C GLU A 104 -1.81 4.21 10.00
N VAL A 105 -0.63 3.62 9.91
CA VAL A 105 -0.24 2.82 8.72
C VAL A 105 -1.25 1.70 8.48
N LEU A 106 -1.63 0.97 9.52
CA LEU A 106 -2.57 -0.15 9.41
C LEU A 106 -3.98 0.30 9.07
N ARG A 107 -4.43 1.45 9.58
CA ARG A 107 -5.71 2.06 9.19
C ARG A 107 -5.73 2.42 7.70
N LEU A 108 -4.65 2.99 7.17
CA LEU A 108 -4.53 3.30 5.74
C LEU A 108 -4.54 2.03 4.87
N VAL A 109 -3.87 0.97 5.32
CA VAL A 109 -3.88 -0.33 4.63
C VAL A 109 -5.26 -0.98 4.67
N ASP A 110 -5.95 -0.96 5.81
CA ASP A 110 -7.31 -1.47 5.93
C ASP A 110 -8.30 -0.69 5.05
N PHE A 111 -8.17 0.64 5.02
CA PHE A 111 -8.92 1.50 4.10
C PHE A 111 -8.70 1.07 2.64
N GLY A 112 -7.45 0.91 2.21
CA GLY A 112 -7.15 0.48 0.84
C GLY A 112 -7.61 -0.95 0.53
N HIS A 113 -7.60 -1.86 1.51
CA HIS A 113 -8.21 -3.18 1.34
C HIS A 113 -9.71 -3.11 1.09
N LYS A 114 -10.45 -2.27 1.83
CA LYS A 114 -11.88 -2.08 1.62
C LYS A 114 -12.17 -1.55 0.22
N ILE A 115 -11.41 -0.56 -0.23
CA ILE A 115 -11.53 -0.03 -1.61
C ILE A 115 -11.25 -1.13 -2.64
N ARG A 116 -10.19 -1.90 -2.45
CA ARG A 116 -9.80 -2.99 -3.35
C ARG A 116 -10.90 -4.05 -3.47
N VAL A 117 -11.50 -4.47 -2.35
CA VAL A 117 -12.59 -5.46 -2.32
C VAL A 117 -13.81 -4.94 -3.07
N VAL A 118 -14.19 -3.67 -2.88
CA VAL A 118 -15.32 -3.05 -3.59
C VAL A 118 -15.04 -2.92 -5.09
N GLY A 119 -13.81 -2.53 -5.47
CA GLY A 119 -13.39 -2.49 -6.87
C GLY A 119 -13.46 -3.86 -7.55
N SER A 120 -13.06 -4.91 -6.83
CA SER A 120 -13.16 -6.30 -7.29
C SER A 120 -14.61 -6.71 -7.63
N THR A 121 -15.56 -6.36 -6.77
CA THR A 121 -16.97 -6.70 -6.99
C THR A 121 -17.61 -5.92 -8.14
N ASN A 122 -17.25 -4.64 -8.31
CA ASN A 122 -17.80 -3.78 -9.37
C ASN A 122 -17.21 -4.08 -10.77
N MET A 123 -15.97 -4.56 -10.86
CA MET A 123 -15.25 -4.72 -12.14
C MET A 123 -15.11 -6.16 -12.62
N ASN A 124 -15.79 -7.15 -12.01
CA ASN A 124 -15.51 -8.58 -12.20
C ASN A 124 -14.00 -8.92 -11.99
N ALA A 125 -13.28 -8.08 -11.24
CA ALA A 125 -11.85 -8.18 -11.06
C ALA A 125 -11.56 -9.06 -9.85
N HIS A 126 -11.02 -10.25 -10.06
CA HIS A 126 -10.64 -11.12 -8.95
C HIS A 126 -9.31 -10.65 -8.34
N SER A 127 -9.26 -10.44 -7.02
CA SER A 127 -8.07 -9.95 -6.30
C SER A 127 -6.82 -10.85 -6.46
N SER A 128 -6.99 -12.10 -6.87
CA SER A 128 -5.87 -12.98 -7.24
C SER A 128 -5.17 -12.62 -8.54
N ARG A 129 -5.80 -11.79 -9.39
CA ARG A 129 -5.29 -11.34 -10.69
C ARG A 129 -4.76 -9.90 -10.65
N SER A 130 -4.84 -9.24 -9.50
CA SER A 130 -4.25 -7.91 -9.29
C SER A 130 -3.06 -7.97 -8.34
N HIS A 131 -2.11 -7.06 -8.54
CA HIS A 131 -0.98 -6.86 -7.65
C HIS A 131 -1.27 -5.69 -6.71
N ALA A 132 -0.91 -5.85 -5.45
CA ALA A 132 -1.08 -4.85 -4.41
C ALA A 132 0.31 -4.44 -3.89
N ILE A 133 0.61 -3.15 -3.97
CA ILE A 133 1.89 -2.58 -3.60
C ILE A 133 1.65 -1.53 -2.52
N VAL A 134 2.12 -1.82 -1.30
CA VAL A 134 2.19 -0.84 -0.21
C VAL A 134 3.62 -0.34 -0.14
N THR A 135 3.80 0.98 -0.10
CA THR A 135 5.11 1.60 0.05
C THR A 135 5.11 2.52 1.26
N LEU A 136 6.07 2.30 2.16
CA LEU A 136 6.39 3.20 3.26
C LEU A 136 7.54 4.09 2.81
N HIS A 137 7.29 5.39 2.69
CA HIS A 137 8.29 6.41 2.38
C HIS A 137 8.77 6.97 3.72
N LEU A 138 10.04 6.73 4.04
CA LEU A 138 10.68 7.22 5.27
C LEU A 138 11.53 8.44 4.88
N GLU A 139 11.16 9.61 5.40
CA GLU A 139 11.83 10.90 5.20
C GLU A 139 12.39 11.46 6.51
#